data_AF-A0A972DL02-F1
#
_entry.id   AF-A0A972DL02-F1
#
_cell.length_a   1.000
_cell.length_b   1.000
_cell.length_c   1.000
_cell.angle_alpha   90.00
_cell.angle_beta   90.00
_cell.angle_gamma   90.00
#
_symmetry.space_group_name_H-M   'P 1'
#
loop_
_entity.id
_entity.type
_entity.pdbx_description
1 polymer ?
#
loop_
_entity_poly.entity_id
_entity_poly.type
_entity_poly.pdbx_seq_one_letter_code
_entity_poly.pdbx_strand_id
1 'polypeptide(L)' 'MRNVFEAILECGHDEDFTPVDSPDFLPTDAPAGSKAKLDVLAERVRRGFPLWHPEDRYDYSGLTGAVRPRE' A
#
# COMPACT_ATOMS: atom_id res chain seq x y z
N MET A 1 19.41 22.83 21.81
CA MET A 1 19.44 22.92 20.34
C MET A 1 19.02 21.54 19.85
N ARG A 2 17.82 21.40 19.27
CA ARG A 2 17.29 20.09 18.88
C ARG A 2 17.93 19.68 17.56
N ASN A 3 18.61 18.54 17.51
CA ASN A 3 19.29 18.10 16.29
C ASN A 3 18.39 17.16 15.47
N VAL A 4 18.79 16.88 14.24
CA VAL A 4 18.01 16.05 13.31
C VAL A 4 17.79 14.62 13.82
N PHE A 5 18.75 14.03 14.54
CA PHE A 5 18.65 12.68 15.09
C PHE A 5 17.64 12.62 16.24
N GLU A 6 17.62 13.62 17.12
CA GLU A 6 16.62 13.74 18.19
C GLU A 6 15.20 13.85 17.61
N ALA A 7 15.02 14.62 16.54
CA ALA A 7 13.72 14.74 15.87
C ALA A 7 13.27 13.43 15.19
N ILE A 8 14.20 12.66 14.61
CA ILE A 8 13.91 11.34 14.02
C ILE A 8 13.47 10.34 15.10
N LEU A 9 14.18 10.29 16.23
CA LEU A 9 13.84 9.40 17.35
C LEU A 9 12.46 9.72 17.94
N GLU A 10 12.11 11.00 18.06
CA GLU A 10 10.81 11.41 18.62
C GLU A 10 9.63 11.18 17.68
N CYS A 11 9.83 11.35 16.37
CA CYS A 11 8.78 11.14 15.37
C CYS A 11 8.59 9.67 15.00
N GLY A 12 9.49 8.79 15.45
CA GLY A 12 9.58 7.40 15.04
C GLY A 12 10.35 7.23 13.74
N HIS A 13 11.02 6.10 13.62
CA HIS A 13 11.72 5.67 12.41
C HIS A 13 11.22 4.29 11.97
N ASP A 14 11.60 3.90 10.76
CA ASP A 14 11.16 2.67 10.10
C ASP A 14 11.57 1.39 10.84
N GLU A 15 12.68 1.40 11.59
CA GLU A 15 13.14 0.21 12.34
C GLU A 15 12.15 -0.30 13.41
N ASP A 16 11.34 0.59 14.00
CA ASP A 16 10.36 0.23 15.04
C ASP A 16 8.92 0.11 14.47
N PHE A 17 8.73 0.37 13.18
CA PHE A 17 7.41 0.32 12.57
C PHE A 17 6.92 -1.14 12.51
N THR A 18 5.92 -1.46 13.32
CA THR A 18 5.21 -2.74 13.27
C THR A 18 3.78 -2.49 12.80
N PRO A 19 3.41 -2.93 11.57
CA PRO A 19 2.05 -2.76 11.10
C PRO A 19 1.08 -3.56 11.96
N VAL A 20 -0.12 -3.00 12.17
CA VAL A 20 -1.17 -3.64 12.98
C VAL A 20 -2.14 -4.34 12.05
N ASP A 21 -2.28 -5.66 12.23
CA ASP A 21 -3.33 -6.42 11.55
C ASP A 21 -4.69 -6.15 12.22
N SER A 22 -5.73 -5.99 11.41
CA SER A 22 -7.07 -5.59 11.83
C SER A 22 -8.11 -6.29 10.95
N PRO A 23 -9.32 -6.59 11.45
CA PRO A 23 -10.41 -7.08 10.62
C PRO A 23 -10.73 -6.19 9.41
N ASP A 24 -10.35 -4.91 9.45
CA ASP A 24 -10.50 -3.95 8.36
C ASP A 24 -9.40 -4.06 7.28
N PHE A 25 -8.38 -4.89 7.50
CA PHE A 25 -7.29 -5.14 6.56
C PHE A 25 -7.76 -6.13 5.48
N LEU A 26 -8.50 -5.62 4.51
CA LEU A 26 -9.09 -6.42 3.43
C LEU A 26 -8.19 -6.48 2.19
N PRO A 27 -8.22 -7.58 1.40
CA PRO A 27 -7.55 -7.67 0.12
C PRO A 27 -8.13 -6.71 -0.91
N THR A 28 -7.34 -6.38 -1.93
CA THR A 28 -7.82 -5.65 -3.11
C THR A 28 -7.60 -6.45 -4.39
N ASP A 29 -8.66 -6.51 -5.21
CA ASP A 29 -8.64 -7.09 -6.54
C ASP A 29 -8.26 -6.06 -7.63
N ALA A 30 -7.85 -4.85 -7.25
CA ALA A 30 -7.44 -3.83 -8.21
C ALA A 30 -6.22 -4.31 -9.04
N PRO A 31 -6.17 -4.05 -10.35
CA PRO A 31 -5.06 -4.46 -11.20
C PRO A 31 -3.72 -3.89 -10.73
N ALA A 32 -2.65 -4.66 -10.92
CA ALA A 32 -1.29 -4.20 -10.65
C ALA A 32 -0.99 -2.90 -11.44
N GLY A 33 -0.37 -1.92 -10.77
CA GLY A 33 -0.05 -0.61 -11.36
C GLY A 33 -1.24 0.33 -11.58
N SER A 34 -2.48 -0.11 -11.34
CA SER A 34 -3.65 0.76 -11.49
C SER A 34 -3.70 1.84 -10.41
N LYS A 35 -4.31 2.99 -10.73
CA LYS A 35 -4.55 4.07 -9.77
C LYS A 35 -5.34 3.59 -8.56
N ALA A 36 -6.35 2.74 -8.78
CA ALA A 36 -7.16 2.15 -7.72
C ALA A 36 -6.30 1.31 -6.74
N LYS A 37 -5.37 0.48 -7.24
CA LYS A 37 -4.45 -0.27 -6.37
C LYS A 37 -3.59 0.68 -5.54
N LEU A 38 -3.01 1.70 -6.18
CA LEU A 38 -2.17 2.69 -5.49
C LEU A 38 -2.92 3.44 -4.39
N ASP A 39 -4.19 3.79 -4.63
CA ASP A 39 -5.02 4.48 -3.64
C ASP A 39 -5.31 3.58 -2.41
N VAL A 40 -5.57 2.29 -2.62
CA VAL A 40 -5.73 1.31 -1.52
C VAL A 40 -4.44 1.15 -0.72
N LEU A 41 -3.30 0.97 -1.39
CA LEU A 41 -2.00 0.79 -0.74
C LEU A 41 -1.60 2.04 0.07
N ALA A 42 -1.85 3.23 -0.48
CA ALA A 42 -1.59 4.49 0.22
C ALA A 42 -2.45 4.61 1.49
N GLU A 43 -3.72 4.19 1.43
CA GLU A 43 -4.59 4.22 2.60
C GLU A 43 -4.15 3.24 3.69
N ARG A 44 -3.69 2.04 3.32
CA ARG A 44 -3.12 1.07 4.27
C ARG A 44 -1.95 1.66 5.05
N VAL A 45 -1.02 2.33 4.37
CA VAL A 45 0.12 3.01 5.02
C VAL A 45 -0.37 4.08 5.98
N ARG A 46 -1.34 4.91 5.59
CA ARG A 46 -1.91 5.96 6.48
C ARG A 46 -2.57 5.39 7.73
N ARG A 47 -3.19 4.21 7.61
CA ARG A 47 -3.85 3.50 8.72
C ARG A 47 -2.91 2.63 9.56
N GLY A 48 -1.63 2.53 9.18
CA GLY A 48 -0.65 1.68 9.88
C GLY A 48 -0.83 0.18 9.62
N PHE A 49 -1.50 -0.20 8.53
CA PHE A 49 -1.68 -1.59 8.13
C PHE A 49 -0.48 -2.13 7.36
N PRO A 50 -0.34 -3.47 7.23
CA PRO A 50 0.62 -4.05 6.32
C PRO A 50 0.35 -3.56 4.89
N LEU A 51 1.41 -3.36 4.12
CA LEU A 51 1.27 -2.87 2.74
C LEU A 51 0.55 -3.90 1.86
N TRP A 52 0.93 -5.17 1.96
CA TRP A 52 0.46 -6.26 1.12
C TRP A 52 -0.41 -7.23 1.89
N HIS A 53 -1.61 -7.50 1.38
CA HIS A 53 -2.45 -8.58 1.87
C HIS A 53 -2.10 -9.87 1.09
N PRO A 54 -2.04 -11.06 1.72
CA PRO A 54 -1.70 -12.31 1.02
C PRO A 54 -2.64 -12.65 -0.14
N GLU A 55 -3.90 -12.23 -0.05
CA GLU A 55 -4.93 -12.41 -1.08
C GLU A 55 -5.08 -11.20 -2.02
N ASP A 56 -4.15 -10.23 -1.98
CA ASP A 56 -4.12 -9.18 -2.99
C ASP A 56 -3.89 -9.78 -4.38
N ARG A 57 -4.61 -9.26 -5.39
CA ARG A 57 -4.31 -9.59 -6.79
C ARG A 57 -2.85 -9.28 -7.11
N TYR A 58 -2.10 -10.29 -7.54
CA TYR A 58 -0.69 -10.21 -7.89
C TYR A 58 -0.44 -10.29 -9.40
N ASP A 59 -1.44 -10.66 -10.20
CA ASP A 59 -1.33 -10.82 -11.64
C ASP A 59 -2.49 -10.17 -12.43
N TYR A 60 -2.43 -10.30 -13.75
CA TYR A 60 -3.47 -9.78 -14.65
C TYR A 60 -4.49 -10.85 -15.07
N SER A 61 -4.53 -12.01 -14.39
CA SER A 61 -5.39 -13.14 -14.78
C SER A 61 -6.86 -12.75 -14.69
N GLY A 62 -7.63 -13.06 -15.74
CA GLY A 62 -9.06 -12.74 -15.81
C GLY A 62 -9.40 -11.26 -16.04
N LEU A 63 -8.40 -10.38 -16.25
CA LEU A 63 -8.66 -8.99 -16.63
C LEU A 63 -8.91 -8.89 -18.13
N THR A 64 -10.05 -8.31 -18.50
CA THR A 64 -10.35 -7.91 -19.87
C THR A 64 -10.12 -6.41 -20.04
N GLY A 65 -9.05 -6.03 -20.75
CA GLY A 65 -8.78 -4.64 -21.10
C GLY A 65 -9.36 -4.29 -22.47
N ALA A 66 -9.93 -3.08 -22.60
CA ALA A 66 -10.27 -2.55 -23.92
C ALA A 66 -8.97 -2.22 -24.67
N VAL A 67 -8.62 -3.01 -25.68
CA VAL A 67 -7.56 -2.64 -26.63
C VAL A 67 -8.09 -1.49 -27.46
N ARG A 68 -7.51 -0.30 -27.28
CA ARG A 68 -7.69 0.84 -28.19
C ARG A 68 -6.56 0.76 -29.22
N PRO A 69 -6.81 0.31 -30.46
CA PRO A 69 -5.79 0.36 -31.50
C PRO A 69 -5.30 1.79 -31.65
N ARG A 70 -3.99 1.97 -31.83
CA ARG A 70 -3.45 3.26 -32.27
C ARG A 70 -3.89 3.45 -33.72
N GLU A 71 -4.43 4.62 -34.05
CA GLU A 71 -4.64 5.06 -35.44
C GLU A 71 -3.31 5.15 -36.19
#